data_AF-D3AV13-F1
#
_entry.id   AF-D3AV13-F1
#
_cell.length_a   1.000
_cell.length_b   1.000
_cell.length_c   1.000
_cell.angle_alpha   90.00
_cell.angle_beta   90.00
_cell.angle_gamma   90.00
#
_symmetry.space_group_name_H-M   'P 1'
#
loop_
_entity.id
_entity.type
_entity.pdbx_description
1 polymer ?
#
loop_
_entity_poly.entity_id
_entity_poly.type
_entity_poly.pdbx_seq_one_letter_code
_entity_poly.pdbx_strand_id
1 'polypeptide(L)'
;LCLLSGLKHREGEGRIYGDNWNDPEGIQYLYYSEDGIHFEPCAPFPNRASGIFIPEGEDQKDITKYWGVSVATADAHKKRYIERFDFIKKNPQTT
;
A
#
# COMPACT_ATOMS: atom_id res chain seq x y z
N LEU A 1 9.36 1.19 13.78
CA LEU A 1 9.02 0.93 12.36
C LEU A 1 7.52 0.92 12.19
N CYS A 2 6.99 1.96 11.54
CA CYS A 2 5.57 2.05 11.21
C CYS A 2 5.42 2.13 9.68
N LEU A 3 4.55 1.28 9.13
CA LEU A 3 4.12 1.35 7.74
C LEU A 3 2.72 1.93 7.68
N LEU A 4 2.54 2.93 6.83
CA LEU A 4 1.26 3.60 6.62
C LEU A 4 0.89 3.56 5.14
N SER A 5 -0.35 3.19 4.84
CA SER A 5 -0.85 3.04 3.46
C SER A 5 -2.17 3.78 3.27
N GLY A 6 -2.53 4.06 2.02
CA GLY A 6 -3.81 4.71 1.69
C GLY A 6 -3.80 6.23 1.88
N LEU A 7 -2.62 6.85 1.81
CA LEU A 7 -2.42 8.30 1.82
C LEU A 7 -1.91 8.83 0.48
N LYS A 8 -2.29 10.06 0.16
CA LYS A 8 -1.86 10.84 -1.00
C LYS A 8 -0.53 11.51 -0.68
N HIS A 9 0.42 11.44 -1.60
CA HIS A 9 1.77 11.93 -1.35
C HIS A 9 1.87 13.44 -1.24
N ARG A 10 1.29 14.17 -2.19
CA ARG A 10 1.31 15.64 -2.17
C ARG A 10 -0.02 16.20 -2.60
N GLU A 11 -0.34 17.38 -2.11
CA GLU A 11 -1.45 18.17 -2.64
C GLU A 11 -1.32 18.31 -4.16
N GLY A 12 -2.43 18.16 -4.91
CA GLY A 12 -2.42 18.19 -6.37
C GLY A 12 -2.07 16.88 -7.10
N GLU A 13 -1.46 15.88 -6.45
CA GLU A 13 -1.12 14.59 -7.11
C GLU A 13 -2.25 13.54 -7.00
N GLY A 14 -2.98 13.29 -8.09
CA GLY A 14 -4.04 12.26 -8.15
C GLY A 14 -5.17 12.44 -7.12
N ARG A 15 -6.03 11.43 -6.95
CA ARG A 15 -7.02 11.37 -5.87
C ARG A 15 -7.01 9.96 -5.27
N ILE A 16 -6.96 9.83 -3.94
CA ILE A 16 -7.09 8.50 -3.32
C ILE A 16 -8.55 8.05 -3.37
N TYR A 17 -9.45 9.01 -3.12
CA TYR A 17 -10.90 8.84 -3.06
C TYR A 17 -11.56 10.15 -3.53
N GLY A 18 -12.00 10.17 -4.78
CA GLY A 18 -13.11 11.05 -5.20
C GLY A 18 -14.43 10.32 -4.98
N ASP A 19 -15.36 10.44 -5.93
CA ASP A 19 -16.61 9.65 -5.95
C ASP A 19 -16.42 8.22 -6.50
N ASN A 20 -15.26 7.94 -7.11
CA ASN A 20 -14.94 6.65 -7.70
C ASN A 20 -13.81 5.96 -6.92
N TRP A 21 -14.13 4.85 -6.26
CA TRP A 21 -13.14 4.01 -5.59
C TRP A 21 -12.12 3.47 -6.59
N ASN A 22 -12.49 3.16 -7.83
CA ASN A 22 -11.60 2.56 -8.84
C ASN A 22 -11.00 3.60 -9.80
N ASP A 23 -10.73 4.83 -9.33
CA ASP A 23 -10.13 5.88 -10.16
C ASP A 23 -8.73 5.47 -10.67
N PRO A 24 -8.54 5.33 -12.00
CA PRO A 24 -7.25 4.93 -12.58
C PRO A 24 -6.17 6.02 -12.45
N GLU A 25 -6.54 7.27 -12.17
CA GLU A 25 -5.59 8.37 -11.93
C GLU A 25 -5.18 8.47 -10.44
N GLY A 26 -5.78 7.65 -9.58
CA GLY A 26 -5.48 7.62 -8.16
C GLY A 26 -4.17 6.93 -7.84
N ILE A 27 -3.16 7.71 -7.42
CA ILE A 27 -1.88 7.18 -6.94
C ILE A 27 -1.83 7.25 -5.42
N GLN A 28 -1.49 6.12 -4.80
CA GLN A 28 -1.31 5.96 -3.37
C GLN A 28 0.07 5.37 -3.10
N TYR A 29 0.59 5.67 -1.92
CA TYR A 29 1.94 5.30 -1.53
C TYR A 29 1.94 4.53 -0.21
N LEU A 30 2.92 3.66 -0.08
CA LEU A 30 3.36 3.13 1.19
C LEU A 30 4.34 4.13 1.80
N TYR A 31 4.14 4.48 3.07
CA TYR A 31 5.01 5.34 3.84
C TYR A 31 5.71 4.57 4.94
N TYR A 32 6.89 5.05 5.27
CA TYR A 32 7.73 4.54 6.34
C TYR A 32 8.01 5.61 7.36
N SER A 33 8.05 5.20 8.62
CA SER A 33 8.55 6.02 9.71
C SER A 33 9.34 5.18 10.72
N GLU A 34 10.50 5.68 11.11
CA GLU A 34 11.31 5.09 12.19
C GLU A 34 10.70 5.38 13.56
N ASP A 35 10.34 6.63 13.79
CA ASP A 35 9.83 7.16 15.05
C ASP A 35 8.30 7.08 15.18
N GLY A 36 7.61 6.73 14.09
CA GLY A 36 6.14 6.68 14.03
C GLY A 36 5.47 8.06 13.91
N ILE A 37 6.25 9.13 13.70
CA ILE A 37 5.77 10.53 13.61
C ILE A 37 6.10 11.11 12.24
N HIS A 38 7.34 10.96 11.77
CA HIS A 38 7.78 11.51 10.49
C HIS A 38 7.72 10.43 9.42
N PHE A 39 6.83 10.61 8.44
CA PHE A 39 6.56 9.65 7.39
C PHE A 39 7.12 10.11 6.04
N GLU A 40 7.87 9.22 5.39
CA GLU A 40 8.39 9.43 4.02
C GLU A 40 7.81 8.41 3.05
N PRO A 41 7.51 8.79 1.79
CA PRO A 41 7.04 7.84 0.79
C PRO A 41 8.14 6.83 0.42
N CYS A 42 7.78 5.55 0.37
CA CYS A 42 8.71 4.49 -0.04
C CYS A 42 8.49 4.04 -1.48
N ALA A 43 7.23 3.74 -1.81
CA ALA A 43 6.87 3.17 -3.10
C ALA A 43 5.37 3.40 -3.41
N PRO A 44 4.99 3.41 -4.70
CA PRO A 44 3.60 3.29 -5.09
C PRO A 44 2.99 2.00 -4.53
N PHE A 45 1.78 2.08 -3.99
CA PHE A 45 1.13 0.98 -3.31
C PHE A 45 -0.35 0.90 -3.71
N PRO A 46 -0.75 -0.06 -4.58
CA PRO A 46 -2.10 -0.12 -5.13
C PRO A 46 -3.12 -0.75 -4.17
N ASN A 47 -2.66 -1.41 -3.10
CA ASN A 47 -3.53 -2.10 -2.15
C ASN A 47 -4.19 -1.10 -1.18
N ARG A 48 -5.41 -1.42 -0.75
CA ARG A 48 -6.29 -0.52 0.03
C ARG A 48 -6.83 -1.21 1.25
N ALA A 49 -7.12 -0.41 2.29
CA ALA A 49 -7.59 -0.90 3.58
C ALA A 49 -6.75 -2.10 4.06
N SER A 50 -5.43 -1.97 3.90
CA SER A 50 -4.54 -3.11 4.00
C SER A 50 -4.17 -3.41 5.46
N GLY A 51 -4.28 -4.68 5.83
CA GLY A 51 -3.64 -5.21 7.03
C GLY A 51 -2.31 -5.83 6.63
N ILE A 52 -1.20 -5.38 7.22
CA ILE A 52 0.14 -5.89 6.93
C ILE A 52 0.61 -6.73 8.12
N PHE A 53 0.98 -7.97 7.84
CA PHE A 53 1.65 -8.84 8.79
C PHE A 53 3.16 -8.60 8.76
N ILE A 54 3.73 -8.37 9.94
CA ILE A 54 5.16 -8.19 10.13
C ILE A 54 5.67 -9.40 10.93
N PRO A 55 6.54 -10.25 10.37
CA PRO A 55 7.08 -11.40 11.08
C PRO A 55 7.99 -10.98 12.24
N GLU A 56 7.88 -11.70 13.36
CA GLU A 56 8.70 -11.47 14.55
C GLU A 56 10.14 -11.97 14.37
N GLY A 57 11.14 -11.26 14.93
CA GLY A 57 12.54 -11.68 14.95
C GLY A 57 13.33 -11.54 13.64
N GLU A 58 12.67 -11.08 12.57
CA GLU A 58 13.29 -10.82 11.25
C GLU A 58 13.92 -9.42 11.17
N ASP A 59 14.84 -9.23 10.22
CA ASP A 59 15.33 -7.89 9.87
C ASP A 59 14.15 -7.04 9.38
N GLN A 60 13.71 -6.10 10.21
CA GLN A 60 12.56 -5.24 9.92
C GLN A 60 12.79 -4.32 8.71
N LYS A 61 14.00 -4.30 8.13
CA LYS A 61 14.31 -3.51 6.94
C LYS A 61 13.98 -4.23 5.64
N ASP A 62 13.79 -5.55 5.65
CA ASP A 62 13.49 -6.32 4.42
C ASP A 62 11.99 -6.63 4.30
N ILE A 63 11.23 -5.67 3.79
CA ILE A 63 9.76 -5.76 3.68
C ILE A 63 9.30 -6.88 2.74
N THR A 64 10.17 -7.48 1.91
CA THR A 64 9.80 -8.61 1.04
C THR A 64 9.42 -9.88 1.81
N LYS A 65 9.73 -9.91 3.11
CA LYS A 65 9.31 -10.98 4.02
C LYS A 65 7.92 -10.75 4.60
N TYR A 66 7.37 -9.56 4.39
CA TYR A 66 6.05 -9.20 4.88
C TYR A 66 5.01 -9.68 3.88
N TRP A 67 3.80 -9.84 4.35
CA TRP A 67 2.63 -10.05 3.49
C TRP A 67 1.45 -9.31 4.08
N GLY A 68 0.42 -9.10 3.29
CA GLY A 68 -0.76 -8.41 3.77
C GLY A 68 -2.03 -8.92 3.12
N VAL A 69 -3.13 -8.36 3.60
CA VAL A 69 -4.45 -8.54 3.04
C VAL A 69 -5.02 -7.19 2.67
N SER A 70 -5.71 -7.13 1.54
CA SER A 70 -6.33 -5.92 1.00
C SER A 70 -7.77 -6.22 0.65
N VAL A 71 -8.60 -5.17 0.61
CA VAL A 71 -9.94 -5.29 0.05
C VAL A 71 -9.86 -5.21 -1.47
N ALA A 72 -10.41 -6.20 -2.15
CA ALA A 72 -10.61 -6.20 -3.59
C ALA A 72 -12.04 -5.78 -3.92
N THR A 73 -12.16 -4.80 -4.79
CA THR A 73 -13.43 -4.19 -5.22
C THR A 73 -13.58 -4.27 -6.73
N ALA A 74 -13.54 -5.49 -7.26
CA ALA A 74 -13.78 -5.73 -8.69
C ALA A 74 -15.18 -5.24 -9.14
N ASP A 75 -16.11 -5.02 -8.20
CA ASP A 75 -17.40 -4.36 -8.44
C ASP A 75 -17.78 -3.52 -7.20
N ALA A 76 -17.70 -2.19 -7.31
CA ALA A 76 -17.83 -1.25 -6.20
C ALA A 76 -19.17 -1.32 -5.44
N HIS A 77 -20.19 -1.95 -6.03
CA HIS A 77 -21.55 -1.93 -5.52
C HIS A 77 -22.12 -3.28 -5.09
N LYS A 78 -21.39 -4.41 -5.24
CA LYS A 78 -22.02 -5.73 -5.02
C LYS A 78 -21.27 -6.70 -4.13
N LYS A 79 -19.93 -6.77 -4.14
CA LYS A 79 -19.17 -7.74 -3.32
C LYS A 79 -17.78 -7.21 -2.95
N ARG A 80 -17.42 -7.28 -1.67
CA ARG A 80 -16.07 -6.99 -1.17
C ARG A 80 -15.40 -8.31 -0.82
N TYR A 81 -14.19 -8.52 -1.33
CA TYR A 81 -13.39 -9.70 -1.02
C TYR A 81 -12.10 -9.27 -0.33
N ILE A 82 -11.57 -10.18 0.48
CA ILE A 82 -10.24 -10.02 1.06
C ILE A 82 -9.29 -10.81 0.17
N GLU A 83 -8.26 -10.15 -0.34
CA GLU A 83 -7.20 -10.76 -1.15
C GLU A 83 -5.86 -10.61 -0.44
N ARG A 84 -5.05 -11.67 -0.51
CA ARG A 84 -3.67 -11.65 -0.02
C ARG A 84 -2.76 -11.00 -1.06
N PHE A 85 -1.78 -10.25 -0.60
CA PHE A 85 -0.67 -9.77 -1.41
C PHE A 85 0.67 -9.98 -0.68
N ASP A 86 1.74 -10.12 -1.44
CA ASP A 86 3.11 -10.24 -0.94
C ASP A 86 3.94 -9.07 -1.50
N PHE A 87 4.98 -8.65 -0.76
CA PHE A 87 5.89 -7.60 -1.22
C PHE A 87 7.01 -8.20 -2.08
N ILE A 88 7.13 -7.74 -3.32
CA ILE A 88 8.10 -8.27 -4.29
C ILE A 88 9.04 -7.14 -4.70
N LYS A 89 10.37 -7.38 -4.62
CA LYS A 89 11.37 -6.48 -5.22
C LYS A 89 11.20 -6.50 -6.74
N LYS A 90 10.91 -5.34 -7.34
CA LYS A 90 10.89 -5.22 -8.79
C LYS A 90 12.31 -5.38 -9.30
N ASN A 91 12.58 -6.41 -10.11
CA ASN A 91 13.87 -6.53 -10.78
C ASN A 91 14.03 -5.33 -11.73
N PRO A 92 15.17 -4.61 -11.71
CA PRO A 92 15.35 -3.39 -12.50
C PRO A 92 15.37 -3.60 -14.02
N GLN A 93 15.24 -4.84 -14.52
CA GLN A 93 15.38 -5.17 -15.94
C GLN A 93 14.06 -5.36 -16.70
N THR A 94 12.89 -5.24 -16.06
CA THR A 94 11.59 -5.33 -16.74
C THR A 94 10.84 -4.00 -16.67
N THR A 95 10.91 -3.26 -17.78
CA THR A 95 10.08 -2.10 -18.11
C THR A 95 9.11 -2.49 -19.20
#